data_AF-A0A2J7QU57-F1
#
_entry.id   AF-A0A2J7QU57-F1
#
_cell.length_a   1.000
_cell.length_b   1.000
_cell.length_c   1.000
_cell.angle_alpha   90.00
_cell.angle_beta   90.00
_cell.angle_gamma   90.00
#
_symmetry.space_group_name_H-M   'P 1'
#
loop_
_entity.id
_entity.type
_entity.pdbx_description
1 polymer ?
#
loop_
_entity_poly.entity_id
_entity_poly.type
_entity_poly.pdbx_seq_one_letter_code
_entity_poly.pdbx_strand_id
1 'polypeptide(L)'
;MLVSSILPYACDHANLDALRALDLYLTACKPKEEEDAYSLQLFGRLYSKLLRNLSSPFHKIRLLTLHIFSLFEQPHDSDGSERTIHWPVFSLCMSAELVPPMVHEYRKKLQHLEGLEFTAVSMYLSKYPEYSKVPLYFLLGNLYINFQLLWEPTSKLIASYAQGMNITDFWEVFREKLHLAKQQITGFRPESTSFIPLNRDFLLDFFSKHNQFDDKPDYNNYRLLLWKTMTEFPEVCETKNRDISPLFLTFLEEEYFKSNAEVANSWSIKIRSPVEEKKVNDTELMEADEIMEDAELTTISKELVKVPKSSQTNAKEMLKTLLAHMSVFSKMKNPRSMYREPDLNKMYLDLLTHRNPDVQKMALDCLMSYKHKFLVPYREHMYGLIDDKTFKTELTVFQIDKESELIQTEHRSELMPFIMRILYSKMLARTSVRSGGSGQLRRSLVLRFLAGCHENEMLHFVEMAFKIYAKYLNGMLLYNTCNVGERLVL
;
A
#
# COMPACT_ATOMS: atom_id res chain seq x y z
N MET A 1 -13.24 41.56 -13.82
CA MET A 1 -12.22 41.97 -12.83
C MET A 1 -12.28 41.13 -11.55
N LEU A 2 -13.43 41.00 -10.89
CA LEU A 2 -13.51 40.30 -9.59
C LEU A 2 -13.09 38.81 -9.64
N VAL A 3 -13.54 38.04 -10.64
CA VAL A 3 -13.13 36.63 -10.80
C VAL A 3 -11.61 36.50 -10.95
N SER A 4 -10.97 37.39 -11.72
CA SER A 4 -9.51 37.38 -11.89
C SER A 4 -8.75 37.72 -10.60
N SER A 5 -9.36 38.50 -9.70
CA SER A 5 -8.78 38.83 -8.39
C SER A 5 -8.97 37.70 -7.36
N ILE A 6 -10.11 36.99 -7.39
CA ILE A 6 -10.44 35.94 -6.41
C ILE A 6 -9.82 34.58 -6.80
N LEU A 7 -9.79 34.26 -8.10
CA LEU A 7 -9.39 32.94 -8.60
C LEU A 7 -8.03 32.44 -8.07
N PRO A 8 -6.96 33.25 -7.97
CA PRO A 8 -5.69 32.79 -7.40
C PRO A 8 -5.80 32.27 -5.97
N TYR A 9 -6.70 32.86 -5.16
CA TYR A 9 -6.93 32.45 -3.78
C TYR A 9 -7.85 31.23 -3.71
N ALA A 10 -8.86 31.13 -4.58
CA ALA A 10 -9.77 29.98 -4.64
C ALA A 10 -9.10 28.66 -5.04
N CYS A 11 -7.88 28.71 -5.59
CA CYS A 11 -7.06 27.53 -5.91
C CYS A 11 -6.32 26.96 -4.70
N ASP A 12 -6.15 27.73 -3.61
CA ASP A 12 -5.51 27.25 -2.39
C ASP A 12 -6.57 26.61 -1.49
N HIS A 13 -6.39 25.34 -1.15
CA HIS A 13 -7.28 24.63 -0.23
C HIS A 13 -7.35 25.28 1.15
N ALA A 14 -6.34 26.09 1.53
CA ALA A 14 -6.36 26.87 2.78
C ALA A 14 -7.35 28.05 2.75
N ASN A 15 -7.82 28.47 1.58
CA ASN A 15 -8.69 29.64 1.37
C ASN A 15 -10.09 29.22 0.89
N LEU A 16 -10.81 28.45 1.71
CA LEU A 16 -12.18 28.02 1.44
C LEU A 16 -13.14 29.20 1.19
N ASP A 17 -12.97 30.32 1.89
CA ASP A 17 -13.84 31.49 1.71
C ASP A 17 -13.68 32.14 0.33
N ALA A 18 -12.47 32.11 -0.25
CA ALA A 18 -12.27 32.60 -1.62
C ALA A 18 -13.05 31.75 -2.62
N LEU A 19 -13.10 30.42 -2.42
CA LEU A 19 -13.90 29.53 -3.24
C LEU A 19 -15.41 29.75 -3.04
N ARG A 20 -15.87 29.96 -1.80
CA ARG A 20 -17.27 30.33 -1.50
C ARG A 20 -17.67 31.64 -2.14
N ALA A 21 -16.82 32.66 -2.05
CA ALA A 21 -17.08 33.97 -2.64
C ALA A 21 -17.13 33.90 -4.16
N LEU A 22 -16.24 33.09 -4.77
CA LEU A 22 -16.26 32.83 -6.21
C LEU A 22 -17.56 32.13 -6.63
N ASP A 23 -17.95 31.07 -5.92
CA ASP A 23 -19.18 30.33 -6.15
C ASP A 23 -20.42 31.22 -6.04
N LEU A 24 -20.53 31.99 -4.96
CA LEU A 24 -21.63 32.93 -4.74
C LEU A 24 -21.71 33.99 -5.85
N TYR A 25 -20.57 34.56 -6.24
CA TYR A 25 -20.51 35.56 -7.31
C TYR A 25 -20.96 34.98 -8.65
N LEU A 26 -20.46 33.80 -9.03
CA LEU A 26 -20.82 33.16 -10.30
C LEU A 26 -22.30 32.75 -10.31
N THR A 27 -22.84 32.31 -9.18
CA THR A 27 -24.26 31.98 -9.02
C THR A 27 -25.14 33.23 -9.20
N ALA A 28 -24.77 34.35 -8.56
CA ALA A 28 -25.49 35.61 -8.68
C ALA A 28 -25.40 36.21 -10.09
N CYS A 29 -24.26 36.03 -10.75
CA CYS A 29 -23.99 36.49 -12.11
C CYS A 29 -24.27 35.42 -13.18
N LYS A 30 -25.14 34.43 -12.90
CA LYS A 30 -25.40 33.28 -13.78
C LYS A 30 -25.38 33.74 -15.24
N PRO A 31 -24.50 33.18 -16.09
CA PRO A 31 -24.40 33.61 -17.47
C PRO A 31 -25.78 33.45 -18.12
N LYS A 32 -26.39 34.57 -18.52
CA LYS A 32 -27.58 34.54 -19.37
C LYS A 32 -27.16 33.97 -20.73
N GLU A 33 -28.06 33.26 -21.38
CA GLU A 33 -27.88 32.46 -22.60
C GLU A 33 -27.30 33.20 -23.83
N GLU A 34 -26.88 34.47 -23.72
CA GLU A 34 -26.57 35.36 -24.84
C GLU A 34 -25.09 35.79 -24.97
N GLU A 35 -24.16 35.27 -24.16
CA GLU A 35 -22.71 35.55 -24.30
C GLU A 35 -21.84 34.29 -24.35
N ASP A 36 -21.92 33.53 -25.44
CA ASP A 36 -21.24 32.23 -25.60
C ASP A 36 -19.71 32.28 -25.56
N ALA A 37 -19.10 33.32 -26.14
CA ALA A 37 -17.64 33.36 -26.27
C ALA A 37 -16.92 33.75 -24.95
N TYR A 38 -17.47 34.72 -24.21
CA TYR A 38 -16.87 35.17 -22.94
C TYR A 38 -17.09 34.15 -21.82
N SER A 39 -18.28 33.55 -21.77
CA SER A 39 -18.60 32.49 -20.80
C SER A 39 -17.72 31.24 -21.00
N LEU A 40 -17.47 30.82 -22.24
CA LEU A 40 -16.60 29.68 -22.53
C LEU A 40 -15.12 29.97 -22.21
N GLN A 41 -14.62 31.17 -22.53
CA GLN A 41 -13.26 31.58 -22.14
C GLN A 41 -13.10 31.67 -20.62
N LEU A 42 -14.08 32.22 -19.93
CA LEU A 42 -14.11 32.28 -18.48
C LEU A 42 -14.10 30.86 -17.89
N PHE A 43 -14.95 29.98 -18.42
CA PHE A 43 -15.01 28.59 -17.99
C PHE A 43 -13.69 27.86 -18.22
N GLY A 44 -13.05 27.99 -19.37
CA GLY A 44 -11.73 27.38 -19.63
C GLY A 44 -10.68 27.82 -18.60
N ARG A 45 -10.68 29.10 -18.18
CA ARG A 45 -9.80 29.59 -17.11
C ARG A 45 -10.15 28.99 -15.75
N LEU A 46 -11.44 28.92 -15.40
CA LEU A 46 -11.90 28.31 -14.15
C LEU A 46 -11.57 26.81 -14.11
N TYR A 47 -11.91 26.08 -15.18
CA TYR A 47 -11.66 24.66 -15.35
C TYR A 47 -10.18 24.33 -15.15
N SER A 48 -9.29 24.99 -15.89
CA SER A 48 -7.84 24.74 -15.81
C SER A 48 -7.25 24.96 -14.41
N LYS A 49 -7.88 25.80 -13.58
CA LYS A 49 -7.42 26.16 -12.24
C LYS A 49 -8.07 25.34 -11.14
N LEU A 50 -9.35 25.02 -11.27
CA LEU A 50 -10.15 24.39 -10.22
C LEU A 50 -10.31 22.88 -10.43
N LEU A 51 -9.97 22.30 -11.59
CA LEU A 51 -10.15 20.86 -11.85
C LEU A 51 -9.55 19.97 -10.76
N ARG A 52 -8.37 20.34 -10.23
CA ARG A 52 -7.68 19.58 -9.18
C ARG A 52 -8.45 19.58 -7.85
N ASN A 53 -9.30 20.57 -7.59
CA ASN A 53 -10.13 20.65 -6.40
C ASN A 53 -11.14 19.48 -6.32
N LEU A 54 -11.53 18.89 -7.45
CA LEU A 54 -12.41 17.71 -7.47
C LEU A 54 -11.80 16.48 -6.78
N SER A 55 -10.48 16.41 -6.76
CA SER A 55 -9.73 15.37 -6.04
C SER A 55 -9.29 15.78 -4.63
N SER A 56 -9.80 16.90 -4.12
CA SER A 56 -9.52 17.37 -2.76
C SER A 56 -10.03 16.37 -1.73
N PRO A 57 -9.35 16.21 -0.58
CA PRO A 57 -9.89 15.42 0.53
C PRO A 57 -11.17 16.02 1.14
N PHE A 58 -11.37 17.32 1.00
CA PHE A 58 -12.43 18.06 1.69
C PHE A 58 -13.72 18.11 0.87
N HIS A 59 -14.83 17.67 1.47
CA HIS A 59 -16.14 17.63 0.83
C HIS A 59 -16.59 19.00 0.31
N LYS A 60 -16.46 20.03 1.16
CA LYS A 60 -16.86 21.41 0.81
C LYS A 60 -16.13 21.94 -0.43
N ILE A 61 -14.85 21.62 -0.61
CA ILE A 61 -14.06 22.04 -1.77
C ILE A 61 -14.57 21.37 -3.05
N ARG A 62 -14.79 20.05 -3.00
CA ARG A 62 -15.33 19.29 -4.15
C ARG A 62 -16.71 19.79 -4.54
N LEU A 63 -17.60 19.95 -3.55
CA LEU A 63 -18.98 20.38 -3.78
C LEU A 63 -19.07 21.77 -4.40
N LEU A 64 -18.36 22.77 -3.85
CA LEU A 64 -18.35 24.13 -4.40
C LEU A 64 -17.77 24.16 -5.82
N THR A 65 -16.72 23.38 -6.07
CA THR A 65 -16.12 23.30 -7.41
C THR A 65 -17.09 22.68 -8.41
N LEU A 66 -17.80 21.62 -8.03
CA LEU A 66 -18.81 20.99 -8.88
C LEU A 66 -19.99 21.92 -9.15
N HIS A 67 -20.43 22.68 -8.15
CA HIS A 67 -21.46 23.69 -8.35
C HIS A 67 -21.00 24.76 -9.34
N ILE A 68 -19.81 25.35 -9.15
CA ILE A 68 -19.22 26.30 -10.11
C ILE A 68 -19.21 25.72 -11.52
N PHE A 69 -18.79 24.47 -11.70
CA PHE A 69 -18.77 23.85 -13.03
C PHE A 69 -20.16 23.60 -13.61
N SER A 70 -21.13 23.19 -12.78
CA SER A 70 -22.52 22.98 -13.21
C SER A 70 -23.21 24.26 -13.71
N LEU A 71 -22.74 25.45 -13.28
CA LEU A 71 -23.27 26.73 -13.77
C LEU A 71 -22.98 26.98 -15.26
N PHE A 72 -21.96 26.33 -15.82
CA PHE A 72 -21.56 26.44 -17.23
C PHE A 72 -22.01 25.25 -18.08
N GLU A 73 -22.78 24.34 -17.48
CA GLU A 73 -23.28 23.16 -18.14
C GLU A 73 -24.46 23.55 -19.06
N GLN A 74 -24.22 23.57 -20.38
CA GLN A 74 -25.26 23.92 -21.34
C GLN A 74 -26.28 22.79 -21.49
N PRO A 75 -27.59 23.09 -21.50
CA PRO A 75 -28.59 22.14 -21.99
C PRO A 75 -28.47 22.00 -23.51
N HIS A 76 -28.24 20.78 -24.02
CA HIS A 76 -28.29 20.54 -25.47
C HIS A 76 -29.72 20.62 -26.00
N ASP A 77 -29.84 21.03 -27.26
CA ASP A 77 -31.00 21.54 -27.98
C ASP A 77 -32.35 20.83 -27.73
N SER A 78 -33.38 21.67 -27.55
CA SER A 78 -34.79 21.31 -27.58
C SER A 78 -35.30 21.17 -29.02
N ASP A 79 -34.71 20.26 -29.80
CA ASP A 79 -35.32 19.84 -31.07
C ASP A 79 -35.91 18.43 -30.93
N GLY A 80 -37.11 18.41 -30.34
CA GLY A 80 -38.27 17.76 -30.95
C GLY A 80 -38.24 16.26 -31.24
N SER A 81 -37.48 15.43 -30.51
CA SER A 81 -37.72 13.98 -30.52
C SER A 81 -37.70 13.39 -29.10
N GLU A 82 -38.79 12.68 -28.79
CA GLU A 82 -39.04 12.04 -27.50
C GLU A 82 -37.89 11.09 -27.12
N ARG A 83 -37.38 11.27 -25.87
CA ARG A 83 -36.32 10.53 -25.14
C ARG A 83 -34.98 11.25 -24.98
N THR A 84 -34.99 12.47 -24.47
CA THR A 84 -33.78 13.18 -24.03
C THR A 84 -33.29 12.64 -22.67
N ILE A 85 -32.43 11.61 -22.68
CA ILE A 85 -31.62 11.24 -21.51
C ILE A 85 -30.38 12.15 -21.51
N HIS A 86 -30.44 13.24 -20.76
CA HIS A 86 -29.34 14.18 -20.56
C HIS A 86 -28.62 13.89 -19.24
N TRP A 87 -27.37 13.45 -19.29
CA TRP A 87 -26.48 13.39 -18.12
C TRP A 87 -25.24 14.21 -18.40
N PRO A 88 -25.19 15.44 -17.87
CA PRO A 88 -24.03 16.26 -18.07
C PRO A 88 -23.07 15.98 -16.88
N VAL A 89 -21.77 15.87 -17.19
CA VAL A 89 -20.78 15.22 -16.32
C VAL A 89 -20.62 15.92 -14.96
N PHE A 90 -20.81 17.24 -14.91
CA PHE A 90 -20.66 18.03 -13.69
C PHE A 90 -21.85 17.82 -12.77
N SER A 91 -23.08 17.87 -13.29
CA SER A 91 -24.29 17.55 -12.52
C SER A 91 -24.28 16.11 -12.02
N LEU A 92 -23.78 15.16 -12.81
CA LEU A 92 -23.69 13.76 -12.39
C LEU A 92 -22.75 13.60 -11.18
N CYS A 93 -21.54 14.17 -11.24
CA CYS A 93 -20.62 14.19 -10.10
C CYS A 93 -21.24 14.93 -8.89
N MET A 94 -21.92 16.05 -9.13
CA MET A 94 -22.57 16.84 -8.07
C MET A 94 -23.68 16.04 -7.36
N SER A 95 -24.48 15.28 -8.10
CA SER A 95 -25.52 14.41 -7.53
C SER A 95 -24.93 13.35 -6.58
N ALA A 96 -23.75 12.80 -6.90
CA ALA A 96 -23.04 11.85 -6.05
C ALA A 96 -22.43 12.54 -4.81
N GLU A 97 -21.91 13.77 -4.94
CA GLU A 97 -21.29 14.50 -3.84
C GLU A 97 -22.32 15.00 -2.81
N LEU A 98 -23.52 15.37 -3.26
CA LEU A 98 -24.62 15.82 -2.41
C LEU A 98 -25.15 14.73 -1.47
N VAL A 99 -25.02 13.44 -1.84
CA VAL A 99 -25.45 12.33 -0.98
C VAL A 99 -24.37 12.08 0.10
N PRO A 100 -24.70 12.23 1.39
CA PRO A 100 -23.79 11.93 2.47
C PRO A 100 -23.33 10.46 2.48
N PRO A 101 -22.10 10.16 2.95
CA PRO A 101 -21.61 8.78 3.07
C PRO A 101 -22.15 8.10 4.35
N MET A 102 -23.47 7.94 4.44
CA MET A 102 -24.15 7.27 5.56
C MET A 102 -24.65 5.87 5.17
N VAL A 103 -24.76 4.96 6.14
CA VAL A 103 -25.14 3.55 5.89
C VAL A 103 -26.49 3.42 5.18
N HIS A 104 -27.48 4.23 5.55
CA HIS A 104 -28.82 4.19 4.93
C HIS A 104 -28.85 4.81 3.53
N GLU A 105 -27.94 5.74 3.22
CA GLU A 105 -27.83 6.40 1.91
C GLU A 105 -26.81 5.73 0.99
N TYR A 106 -26.05 4.76 1.50
CA TYR A 106 -24.99 4.06 0.77
C TYR A 106 -25.44 3.59 -0.62
N ARG A 107 -26.60 2.92 -0.71
CA ARG A 107 -27.11 2.42 -2.00
C ARG A 107 -27.35 3.54 -3.00
N LYS A 108 -27.89 4.66 -2.54
CA LYS A 108 -28.15 5.83 -3.37
C LYS A 108 -26.84 6.48 -3.83
N LYS A 109 -25.89 6.69 -2.91
CA LYS A 109 -24.57 7.25 -3.25
C LYS A 109 -23.82 6.35 -4.22
N LEU A 110 -23.85 5.04 -3.99
CA LEU A 110 -23.24 4.05 -4.88
C LEU A 110 -23.85 4.10 -6.28
N GLN A 111 -25.18 4.14 -6.39
CA GLN A 111 -25.86 4.26 -7.69
C GLN A 111 -25.40 5.50 -8.47
N HIS A 112 -25.26 6.65 -7.80
CA HIS A 112 -24.75 7.86 -8.45
C HIS A 112 -23.28 7.72 -8.90
N LEU A 113 -22.44 7.05 -8.08
CA LEU A 113 -21.04 6.79 -8.45
C LEU A 113 -20.94 5.76 -9.59
N GLU A 114 -21.77 4.72 -9.61
CA GLU A 114 -21.83 3.74 -10.69
C GLU A 114 -22.21 4.38 -12.03
N GLY A 115 -23.06 5.41 -12.00
CA GLY A 115 -23.34 6.24 -13.18
C GLY A 115 -22.10 6.92 -13.78
N LEU A 116 -21.01 7.06 -13.01
CA LEU A 116 -19.74 7.63 -13.47
C LEU A 116 -18.80 6.60 -14.12
N GLU A 117 -19.23 5.36 -14.38
CA GLU A 117 -18.42 4.38 -15.10
C GLU A 117 -17.96 4.92 -16.46
N PHE A 118 -16.71 4.61 -16.86
CA PHE A 118 -16.13 5.12 -18.10
C PHE A 118 -17.01 4.86 -19.33
N THR A 119 -17.52 3.64 -19.51
CA THR A 119 -18.33 3.29 -20.68
C THR A 119 -19.60 4.14 -20.75
N ALA A 120 -20.30 4.29 -19.61
CA ALA A 120 -21.50 5.12 -19.53
C ALA A 120 -21.19 6.59 -19.86
N VAL A 121 -20.17 7.16 -19.22
CA VAL A 121 -19.83 8.59 -19.38
C VAL A 121 -19.20 8.90 -20.74
N SER A 122 -18.42 7.98 -21.32
CA SER A 122 -17.70 8.17 -22.58
C SER A 122 -18.64 8.41 -23.77
N MET A 123 -19.82 7.81 -23.77
CA MET A 123 -20.84 8.04 -24.81
C MET A 123 -21.23 9.51 -24.87
N TYR A 124 -21.44 10.13 -23.71
CA TYR A 124 -21.83 11.54 -23.60
C TYR A 124 -20.65 12.50 -23.82
N LEU A 125 -19.46 12.15 -23.32
CA LEU A 125 -18.26 12.97 -23.47
C LEU A 125 -17.58 12.88 -24.83
N SER A 126 -18.09 12.06 -25.75
CA SER A 126 -17.60 12.01 -27.14
C SER A 126 -17.60 13.37 -27.84
N LYS A 127 -18.55 14.25 -27.48
CA LYS A 127 -18.64 15.63 -27.98
C LYS A 127 -17.72 16.62 -27.26
N TYR A 128 -17.24 16.28 -26.05
CA TYR A 128 -16.45 17.15 -25.18
C TYR A 128 -15.30 16.38 -24.51
N PRO A 129 -14.31 15.89 -25.30
CA PRO A 129 -13.22 15.05 -24.80
C PRO A 129 -12.34 15.76 -23.76
N GLU A 130 -12.31 17.09 -23.74
CA GLU A 130 -11.58 17.91 -22.77
C GLU A 130 -12.04 17.68 -21.32
N TYR A 131 -13.30 17.26 -21.11
CA TYR A 131 -13.87 17.02 -19.78
C TYR A 131 -13.78 15.56 -19.34
N SER A 132 -13.16 14.68 -20.14
CA SER A 132 -12.98 13.25 -19.84
C SER A 132 -12.25 12.98 -18.52
N LYS A 133 -11.38 13.90 -18.06
CA LYS A 133 -10.64 13.81 -16.79
C LYS A 133 -11.49 14.12 -15.55
N VAL A 134 -12.68 14.74 -15.71
CA VAL A 134 -13.51 15.22 -14.60
C VAL A 134 -13.96 14.09 -13.66
N PRO A 135 -14.57 12.99 -14.15
CA PRO A 135 -14.98 11.90 -13.27
C PRO A 135 -13.79 11.23 -12.59
N LEU A 136 -12.65 11.10 -13.30
CA LEU A 136 -11.45 10.50 -12.73
C LEU A 136 -10.92 11.30 -11.53
N TYR A 137 -10.79 12.63 -11.65
CA TYR A 137 -10.41 13.48 -10.52
C TYR A 137 -11.41 13.37 -9.37
N PHE A 138 -12.72 13.34 -9.66
CA PHE A 138 -13.77 13.23 -8.65
C PHE A 138 -13.74 11.87 -7.92
N LEU A 139 -13.63 10.75 -8.65
CA LEU A 139 -13.52 9.41 -8.08
C LEU A 139 -12.26 9.27 -7.21
N LEU A 140 -11.14 9.85 -7.66
CA LEU A 140 -9.91 9.91 -6.85
C LEU A 140 -10.08 10.78 -5.59
N GLY A 141 -10.97 11.77 -5.59
CA GLY A 141 -11.37 12.51 -4.39
C GLY A 141 -12.22 11.67 -3.44
N ASN A 142 -13.10 10.81 -3.98
CA ASN A 142 -13.97 9.93 -3.19
C ASN A 142 -13.20 8.87 -2.40
N LEU A 143 -11.97 8.50 -2.81
CA LEU A 143 -11.12 7.60 -2.03
C LEU A 143 -10.68 8.19 -0.66
N TYR A 144 -10.77 9.50 -0.46
CA TYR A 144 -10.55 10.12 0.87
C TYR A 144 -11.71 9.93 1.84
N ILE A 145 -12.89 9.56 1.34
CA ILE A 145 -14.06 9.37 2.20
C ILE A 145 -13.82 8.15 3.08
N ASN A 146 -13.85 8.36 4.40
CA ASN A 146 -13.66 7.31 5.40
C ASN A 146 -14.90 6.41 5.56
N PHE A 147 -15.33 5.78 4.46
CA PHE A 147 -16.47 4.88 4.41
C PHE A 147 -16.15 3.62 3.61
N GLN A 148 -15.82 2.54 4.32
CA GLN A 148 -15.18 1.34 3.76
C GLN A 148 -15.97 0.69 2.62
N LEU A 149 -17.30 0.75 2.66
CA LEU A 149 -18.17 0.14 1.65
C LEU A 149 -18.02 0.79 0.27
N LEU A 150 -17.53 2.04 0.19
CA LEU A 150 -17.33 2.73 -1.09
C LEU A 150 -15.97 2.45 -1.73
N TRP A 151 -14.98 1.96 -0.98
CA TRP A 151 -13.60 1.88 -1.46
C TRP A 151 -13.42 0.91 -2.63
N GLU A 152 -13.99 -0.29 -2.52
CA GLU A 152 -13.91 -1.29 -3.59
C GLU A 152 -14.71 -0.87 -4.84
N PRO A 153 -15.99 -0.44 -4.74
CA PRO A 153 -16.71 0.08 -5.89
C PRO A 153 -16.01 1.26 -6.57
N THR A 154 -15.51 2.23 -5.79
CA THR A 154 -14.78 3.39 -6.35
C THR A 154 -13.49 2.96 -7.05
N SER A 155 -12.77 1.97 -6.52
CA SER A 155 -11.57 1.42 -7.17
C SER A 155 -11.88 0.77 -8.50
N LYS A 156 -12.98 0.01 -8.60
CA LYS A 156 -13.45 -0.60 -9.85
C LYS A 156 -13.86 0.46 -10.88
N LEU A 157 -14.52 1.53 -10.44
CA LEU A 157 -14.85 2.66 -11.30
C LEU A 157 -13.57 3.33 -11.85
N ILE A 158 -12.58 3.62 -11.00
CA ILE A 158 -11.28 4.16 -11.44
C ILE A 158 -10.60 3.21 -12.44
N ALA A 159 -10.67 1.89 -12.22
CA ALA A 159 -10.11 0.90 -13.14
C ALA A 159 -10.78 0.92 -14.53
N SER A 160 -12.09 1.21 -14.61
CA SER A 160 -12.77 1.39 -15.90
C SER A 160 -12.15 2.53 -16.73
N TYR A 161 -11.71 3.62 -16.09
CA TYR A 161 -10.99 4.71 -16.75
C TYR A 161 -9.57 4.29 -17.17
N ALA A 162 -8.88 3.50 -16.35
CA ALA A 162 -7.56 2.98 -16.69
C ALA A 162 -7.58 2.09 -17.95
N GLN A 163 -8.68 1.36 -18.15
CA GLN A 163 -8.89 0.44 -19.27
C GLN A 163 -9.48 1.12 -20.51
N GLY A 164 -10.30 2.16 -20.33
CA GLY A 164 -11.02 2.81 -21.42
C GLY A 164 -10.42 4.11 -21.95
N MET A 165 -9.74 4.90 -21.10
CA MET A 165 -9.11 6.17 -21.50
C MET A 165 -7.73 5.94 -22.12
N ASN A 166 -7.20 6.93 -22.84
CA ASN A 166 -5.79 6.96 -23.20
C ASN A 166 -4.90 6.81 -21.94
N ILE A 167 -3.97 5.86 -21.98
CA ILE A 167 -3.05 5.53 -20.89
C ILE A 167 -2.25 6.77 -20.42
N THR A 168 -1.82 7.67 -21.32
CA THR A 168 -1.08 8.88 -20.90
C THR A 168 -1.95 9.84 -20.13
N ASP A 169 -3.20 10.06 -20.55
CA ASP A 169 -4.13 10.96 -19.87
C ASP A 169 -4.56 10.44 -18.50
N PHE A 170 -4.88 9.15 -18.43
CA PHE A 170 -5.20 8.50 -17.15
C PHE A 170 -3.99 8.56 -16.20
N TRP A 171 -2.81 8.16 -16.69
CA TRP A 171 -1.63 8.07 -15.85
C TRP A 171 -1.13 9.42 -15.37
N GLU A 172 -1.25 10.48 -16.17
CA GLU A 172 -0.91 11.85 -15.75
C GLU A 172 -1.66 12.21 -14.45
N VAL A 173 -2.98 11.99 -14.43
CA VAL A 173 -3.83 12.27 -13.27
C VAL A 173 -3.50 11.34 -12.10
N PHE A 174 -3.39 10.04 -12.35
CA PHE A 174 -3.16 9.06 -11.30
C PHE A 174 -1.77 9.22 -10.63
N ARG A 175 -0.73 9.45 -11.45
CA ARG A 175 0.65 9.70 -11.00
C ARG A 175 0.74 10.96 -10.14
N GLU A 176 0.02 12.02 -10.51
CA GLU A 176 -0.07 13.24 -9.69
C GLU A 176 -0.54 12.89 -8.26
N LYS A 177 -1.55 12.01 -8.11
CA LYS A 177 -2.10 11.62 -6.81
C LYS A 177 -1.19 10.70 -6.00
N LEU A 178 -0.44 9.82 -6.66
CA LEU A 178 0.60 9.01 -5.99
C LEU A 178 1.66 9.89 -5.32
N HIS A 179 2.14 10.93 -6.03
CA HIS A 179 3.12 11.86 -5.45
C HIS A 179 2.50 12.77 -4.38
N LEU A 180 1.28 13.25 -4.60
CA LEU A 180 0.56 14.08 -3.63
C LEU A 180 0.35 13.34 -2.30
N ALA A 181 0.00 12.05 -2.35
CA ALA A 181 -0.16 11.24 -1.16
C ALA A 181 1.12 11.17 -0.32
N LYS A 182 2.30 11.02 -0.95
CA LYS A 182 3.61 11.07 -0.26
C LYS A 182 3.85 12.43 0.40
N GLN A 183 3.57 13.52 -0.32
CA GLN A 183 3.76 14.89 0.20
C GLN A 183 2.85 15.17 1.41
N GLN A 184 1.59 14.74 1.34
CA GLN A 184 0.63 14.92 2.43
C GLN A 184 1.01 14.13 3.70
N ILE A 185 1.54 12.91 3.54
CA ILE A 185 2.01 12.09 4.67
C ILE A 185 3.24 12.71 5.35
N THR A 186 4.17 13.23 4.55
CA THR A 186 5.39 13.89 5.07
C THR A 186 5.12 15.29 5.63
N GLY A 187 3.90 15.82 5.47
CA GLY A 187 3.53 17.17 5.89
C GLY A 187 4.17 18.27 5.03
N PHE A 188 4.81 17.91 3.91
CA PHE A 188 5.40 18.89 3.00
C PHE A 188 4.28 19.65 2.29
N ARG A 189 4.14 20.93 2.64
CA ARG A 189 3.32 21.89 1.89
C ARG A 189 4.26 22.75 1.07
N PRO A 190 4.12 22.82 -0.27
CA PRO A 190 4.79 23.87 -1.02
C PRO A 190 4.32 25.22 -0.45
N GLU A 191 5.24 26.17 -0.29
CA GLU A 191 4.94 27.50 0.23
C GLU A 191 3.71 28.08 -0.48
N SER A 192 2.64 28.35 0.26
CA SER A 192 1.43 28.95 -0.29
C SER A 192 1.79 30.30 -0.93
N THR A 193 1.70 30.39 -2.25
CA THR A 193 1.99 31.61 -3.01
C THR A 193 0.99 32.76 -2.72
N SER A 194 -0.12 32.46 -2.04
CA SER A 194 -1.24 33.37 -1.77
C SER A 194 -1.41 33.60 -0.26
N PHE A 195 -0.31 33.85 0.45
CA PHE A 195 -0.37 34.33 1.83
C PHE A 195 -0.94 35.75 1.87
N ILE A 196 -2.10 35.92 2.51
CA ILE A 196 -2.65 37.24 2.82
C ILE A 196 -2.05 37.66 4.18
N PRO A 197 -1.18 38.69 4.24
CA PRO A 197 -0.64 39.17 5.51
C PRO A 197 -1.76 39.85 6.31
N LEU A 198 -2.46 39.08 7.13
CA LEU A 198 -3.48 39.57 8.05
C LEU A 198 -2.75 40.11 9.30
N ASN A 199 -2.56 41.43 9.36
CA ASN A 199 -1.79 42.12 10.40
C ASN A 199 -2.50 42.28 11.76
N ARG A 200 -3.61 41.55 11.99
CA ARG A 200 -4.45 41.68 13.20
C ARG A 200 -4.93 40.32 13.68
N ASP A 201 -4.82 40.07 14.97
CA ASP A 201 -5.18 38.79 15.60
C ASP A 201 -6.66 38.42 15.42
N PHE A 202 -7.57 39.40 15.49
CA PHE A 202 -8.99 39.13 15.27
C PHE A 202 -9.30 38.71 13.82
N LEU A 203 -8.55 39.23 12.84
CA LEU A 203 -8.69 38.83 11.44
C LEU A 203 -8.11 37.43 11.20
N LEU A 204 -7.01 37.09 11.88
CA LEU A 204 -6.45 35.74 11.85
C LEU A 204 -7.39 34.73 12.49
N ASP A 205 -8.02 35.05 13.62
CA ASP A 205 -9.02 34.21 14.27
C ASP A 205 -10.28 34.05 13.40
N PHE A 206 -10.78 35.14 12.82
CA PHE A 206 -11.91 35.10 11.90
C PHE A 206 -11.61 34.26 10.65
N PHE A 207 -10.46 34.50 10.01
CA PHE A 207 -9.99 33.72 8.87
C PHE A 207 -9.84 32.23 9.22
N SER A 208 -9.24 31.93 10.36
CA SER A 208 -9.06 30.54 10.82
C SER A 208 -10.39 29.85 11.07
N LYS A 209 -11.36 30.53 11.70
CA LYS A 209 -12.70 29.97 11.96
C LYS A 209 -13.46 29.66 10.69
N HIS A 210 -13.42 30.55 9.71
CA HIS A 210 -14.19 30.37 8.47
C HIS A 210 -13.54 29.38 7.49
N ASN A 211 -12.21 29.21 7.52
CA ASN A 211 -11.47 28.29 6.66
C ASN A 211 -11.18 26.92 7.31
N GLN A 212 -11.84 26.60 8.43
CA GLN A 212 -11.76 25.28 9.06
C GLN A 212 -12.56 24.21 8.29
N PHE A 213 -11.98 23.01 8.23
CA PHE A 213 -12.62 21.82 7.68
C PHE A 213 -13.00 20.86 8.79
N ASP A 214 -14.21 20.30 8.69
CA ASP A 214 -14.69 19.27 9.61
C ASP A 214 -14.09 17.90 9.27
N ASP A 215 -13.75 17.69 8.00
CA ASP A 215 -13.17 16.45 7.49
C ASP A 215 -11.74 16.23 8.02
N LYS A 216 -11.47 15.01 8.47
CA LYS A 216 -10.14 14.57 8.92
C LYS A 216 -9.64 13.47 7.96
N PRO A 217 -9.03 13.85 6.82
CA PRO A 217 -8.58 12.87 5.85
C PRO A 217 -7.46 12.00 6.41
N ASP A 218 -7.54 10.69 6.13
CA ASP A 218 -6.47 9.74 6.43
C ASP A 218 -5.59 9.56 5.19
N TYR A 219 -4.47 10.30 5.14
CA TYR A 219 -3.53 10.27 4.02
C TYR A 219 -2.80 8.92 3.88
N ASN A 220 -2.59 8.19 4.98
CA ASN A 220 -1.98 6.86 4.93
C ASN A 220 -2.93 5.86 4.29
N ASN A 221 -4.21 5.90 4.68
CA ASN A 221 -5.24 5.07 4.07
C ASN A 221 -5.48 5.47 2.61
N TYR A 222 -5.45 6.76 2.28
CA TYR A 222 -5.55 7.21 0.89
C TYR A 222 -4.44 6.62 0.01
N ARG A 223 -3.18 6.71 0.46
CA ARG A 223 -2.04 6.04 -0.22
C ARG A 223 -2.29 4.55 -0.36
N LEU A 224 -2.71 3.87 0.71
CA LEU A 224 -3.01 2.44 0.69
C LEU A 224 -4.06 2.10 -0.37
N LEU A 225 -5.14 2.88 -0.45
CA LEU A 225 -6.21 2.69 -1.42
C LEU A 225 -5.73 2.88 -2.85
N LEU A 226 -4.97 3.95 -3.15
CA LEU A 226 -4.39 4.15 -4.49
C LEU A 226 -3.59 2.92 -4.95
N TRP A 227 -2.75 2.36 -4.08
CA TRP A 227 -1.97 1.17 -4.42
C TRP A 227 -2.82 -0.08 -4.58
N LYS A 228 -3.87 -0.26 -3.77
CA LYS A 228 -4.84 -1.34 -3.98
C LYS A 228 -5.58 -1.20 -5.30
N THR A 229 -6.00 0.01 -5.66
CA THR A 229 -6.69 0.31 -6.93
C THR A 229 -5.81 -0.05 -8.13
N MET A 230 -4.49 0.17 -8.07
CA MET A 230 -3.55 -0.25 -9.13
C MET A 230 -3.57 -1.76 -9.41
N THR A 231 -3.97 -2.59 -8.45
CA THR A 231 -4.08 -4.03 -8.67
C THR A 231 -5.20 -4.42 -9.62
N GLU A 232 -6.15 -3.52 -9.93
CA GLU A 232 -7.24 -3.74 -10.87
C GLU A 232 -6.85 -3.44 -12.33
N PHE A 233 -5.72 -2.76 -12.55
CA PHE A 233 -5.21 -2.40 -13.89
C PHE A 233 -3.70 -2.67 -14.02
N PRO A 234 -3.26 -3.94 -13.90
CA PRO A 234 -1.83 -4.29 -13.96
C PRO A 234 -1.15 -3.88 -15.28
N GLU A 235 -1.87 -3.89 -16.40
CA GLU A 235 -1.31 -3.59 -17.73
C GLU A 235 -0.83 -2.13 -17.87
N VAL A 236 -1.56 -1.18 -17.27
CA VAL A 236 -1.13 0.22 -17.18
C VAL A 236 0.09 0.35 -16.27
N CYS A 237 0.11 -0.40 -15.17
CA CYS A 237 1.23 -0.39 -14.23
C CYS A 237 2.51 -0.97 -14.85
N GLU A 238 2.41 -2.02 -15.66
CA GLU A 238 3.52 -2.57 -16.44
C GLU A 238 4.07 -1.53 -17.42
N THR A 239 3.19 -0.83 -18.15
CA THR A 239 3.60 0.20 -19.11
C THR A 239 4.30 1.37 -18.42
N LYS A 240 3.85 1.74 -17.21
CA LYS A 240 4.35 2.90 -16.45
C LYS A 240 5.30 2.51 -15.31
N ASN A 241 5.93 1.33 -15.41
CA ASN A 241 6.77 0.78 -14.35
C ASN A 241 7.96 1.66 -13.93
N ARG A 242 8.42 2.58 -14.81
CA ARG A 242 9.49 3.55 -14.54
C ARG A 242 9.12 4.57 -13.46
N ASP A 243 7.84 4.85 -13.28
CA ASP A 243 7.35 5.70 -12.20
C ASP A 243 7.07 4.91 -10.91
N ILE A 244 6.52 3.69 -11.04
CA ILE A 244 6.06 2.88 -9.91
C ILE A 244 7.22 2.24 -9.13
N SER A 245 8.20 1.68 -9.85
CA SER A 245 9.32 0.94 -9.24
C SER A 245 10.16 1.83 -8.32
N PRO A 246 10.53 3.07 -8.71
CA PRO A 246 11.23 3.98 -7.81
C PRO A 246 10.40 4.39 -6.60
N LEU A 247 9.09 4.61 -6.74
CA LEU A 247 8.21 4.94 -5.61
C LEU A 247 8.23 3.84 -4.54
N PHE A 248 8.17 2.58 -4.97
CA PHE A 248 8.23 1.44 -4.07
C PHE A 248 9.59 1.28 -3.40
N LEU A 249 10.69 1.33 -4.17
CA LEU A 249 12.04 1.22 -3.61
C LEU A 249 12.34 2.36 -2.63
N THR A 250 11.90 3.58 -2.95
CA THR A 250 12.04 4.75 -2.08
C THR A 250 11.23 4.57 -0.79
N PHE A 251 10.00 4.06 -0.88
CA PHE A 251 9.20 3.72 0.32
C PHE A 251 9.92 2.71 1.21
N LEU A 252 10.51 1.67 0.62
CA LEU A 252 11.25 0.66 1.38
C LEU A 252 12.45 1.26 2.12
N GLU A 253 13.28 2.03 1.41
CA GLU A 253 14.52 2.61 1.93
C GLU A 253 14.27 3.77 2.91
N GLU A 254 13.33 4.65 2.62
CA GLU A 254 13.10 5.88 3.39
C GLU A 254 12.08 5.70 4.53
N GLU A 255 11.09 4.82 4.36
CA GLU A 255 9.99 4.72 5.30
C GLU A 255 9.99 3.36 6.02
N TYR A 256 9.98 2.25 5.29
CA TYR A 256 9.78 0.92 5.87
C TYR A 256 10.99 0.45 6.69
N PHE A 257 12.19 0.43 6.09
CA PHE A 257 13.39 -0.05 6.77
C PHE A 257 13.89 0.90 7.86
N LYS A 258 13.68 2.22 7.71
CA LYS A 258 14.05 3.19 8.77
C LYS A 258 13.13 3.12 9.97
N SER A 259 11.82 2.90 9.77
CA SER A 259 10.82 2.92 10.84
C SER A 259 10.69 1.58 11.57
N ASN A 260 10.94 0.47 10.89
CA ASN A 260 10.87 -0.86 11.49
C ASN A 260 12.24 -1.30 12.04
N ALA A 261 12.49 -1.04 13.32
CA ALA A 261 13.64 -1.59 14.05
C ALA A 261 13.72 -3.14 14.01
N GLU A 262 12.59 -3.81 13.76
CA GLU A 262 12.55 -5.28 13.60
C GLU A 262 13.11 -5.77 12.25
N VAL A 263 13.12 -4.91 11.23
CA VAL A 263 13.63 -5.17 9.88
C VAL A 263 14.97 -4.45 9.62
N ALA A 264 15.29 -3.41 10.41
CA ALA A 264 16.56 -2.66 10.39
C ALA A 264 17.77 -3.46 10.93
N ASN A 265 17.87 -4.74 10.58
CA ASN A 265 18.63 -5.82 11.21
C ASN A 265 17.86 -6.46 12.37
N SER A 266 17.42 -7.69 12.12
CA SER A 266 16.80 -8.66 13.01
C SER A 266 17.63 -9.06 14.25
N TRP A 267 18.40 -8.16 14.88
CA TRP A 267 19.45 -8.53 15.84
C TRP A 267 19.53 -7.54 17.00
N SER A 268 18.58 -7.63 17.94
CA SER A 268 18.71 -6.96 19.22
C SER A 268 19.84 -7.61 20.04
N ILE A 269 21.00 -6.97 20.14
CA ILE A 269 22.02 -7.29 21.17
C ILE A 269 21.58 -6.61 22.47
N LYS A 270 20.51 -7.10 23.08
CA LYS A 270 20.38 -6.92 24.53
C LYS A 270 21.20 -8.03 25.15
N ILE A 271 22.38 -7.67 25.65
CA ILE A 271 23.15 -8.49 26.58
C ILE A 271 22.16 -8.85 27.69
N ARG A 272 21.77 -10.12 27.77
CA ARG A 272 21.11 -10.63 28.97
C ARG A 272 22.17 -10.55 30.05
N SER A 273 21.94 -9.73 31.07
CA SER A 273 22.69 -9.86 32.32
C SER A 273 22.60 -11.31 32.80
N PRO A 274 23.64 -11.86 33.42
CA PRO A 274 23.66 -13.25 33.86
C PRO A 274 22.55 -13.43 34.90
N VAL A 275 21.47 -14.07 34.51
CA VAL A 275 20.49 -14.63 35.45
C VAL A 275 21.00 -16.02 35.75
N GLU A 276 21.30 -16.25 37.03
CA GLU A 276 21.78 -17.49 37.59
C GLU A 276 21.09 -18.71 36.98
N GLU A 277 21.89 -19.65 36.49
CA GLU A 277 21.45 -20.96 36.05
C GLU A 277 20.83 -21.71 37.23
N LYS A 278 19.50 -21.70 37.34
CA LYS A 278 18.82 -22.81 38.01
C LYS A 278 18.96 -24.04 37.11
N LYS A 279 19.84 -24.96 37.52
CA LYS A 279 19.91 -26.32 37.01
C LYS A 279 18.50 -26.92 37.01
N VAL A 280 17.93 -27.12 35.83
CA VAL A 280 16.80 -28.03 35.65
C VAL A 280 17.42 -29.40 35.36
N ASN A 281 17.10 -30.36 36.22
CA ASN A 281 17.59 -31.73 36.12
C ASN A 281 16.88 -32.41 34.95
N ASP A 282 17.64 -32.96 34.01
CA ASP A 282 17.16 -33.78 32.90
C ASP A 282 16.76 -35.17 33.40
N THR A 283 15.56 -35.29 33.97
CA THR A 283 14.86 -36.58 34.14
C THR A 283 13.43 -36.25 34.54
N GLU A 284 12.53 -36.28 33.55
CA GLU A 284 11.10 -36.64 33.64
C GLU A 284 10.40 -36.13 32.38
N LEU A 285 10.72 -36.77 31.26
CA LEU A 285 9.74 -36.98 30.20
C LEU A 285 8.87 -38.16 30.65
N MET A 286 7.56 -38.00 30.47
CA MET A 286 6.47 -38.95 30.73
C MET A 286 5.82 -38.82 32.12
N GLU A 287 4.74 -38.03 32.19
CA GLU A 287 3.39 -38.48 32.53
C GLU A 287 2.41 -37.30 32.72
N ALA A 288 1.13 -37.61 32.51
CA ALA A 288 -0.08 -36.85 32.87
C ALA A 288 -0.58 -35.72 31.93
N ASP A 289 -1.50 -36.13 31.06
CA ASP A 289 -2.67 -35.34 30.64
C ASP A 289 -3.55 -34.92 31.85
N GLU A 290 -4.32 -33.86 31.64
CA GLU A 290 -5.46 -33.35 32.43
C GLU A 290 -5.17 -32.66 33.79
N ILE A 291 -5.41 -31.34 33.84
CA ILE A 291 -6.48 -30.67 34.61
C ILE A 291 -6.33 -29.14 34.42
N MET A 292 -7.41 -28.51 33.94
CA MET A 292 -7.65 -27.07 34.10
C MET A 292 -8.03 -26.78 35.55
N GLU A 293 -7.41 -25.79 36.18
CA GLU A 293 -8.20 -24.83 36.98
C GLU A 293 -7.46 -23.50 37.19
N ASP A 294 -8.25 -22.44 37.01
CA ASP A 294 -7.93 -21.02 37.17
C ASP A 294 -7.56 -20.68 38.62
N ALA A 295 -6.36 -20.14 38.85
CA ALA A 295 -6.11 -19.10 39.86
C ALA A 295 -4.61 -18.74 39.92
N GLU A 296 -4.14 -17.82 39.08
CA GLU A 296 -3.06 -16.87 39.42
C GLU A 296 -2.85 -15.86 38.28
N LEU A 297 -3.84 -14.98 38.09
CA LEU A 297 -3.95 -14.08 36.95
C LEU A 297 -3.50 -12.63 37.23
N THR A 298 -2.59 -12.37 38.19
CA THR A 298 -2.35 -10.96 38.59
C THR A 298 -0.93 -10.49 38.93
N THR A 299 0.14 -11.27 38.71
CA THR A 299 1.47 -10.83 39.21
C THR A 299 2.68 -10.96 38.29
N ILE A 300 2.51 -11.26 36.99
CA ILE A 300 3.66 -11.31 36.03
C ILE A 300 3.41 -10.46 34.77
N SER A 301 2.85 -9.25 34.95
CA SER A 301 2.65 -8.27 33.87
C SER A 301 3.57 -7.04 33.95
N LYS A 302 4.67 -7.07 34.72
CA LYS A 302 5.46 -5.85 34.99
C LYS A 302 6.89 -5.76 34.47
N GLU A 303 7.45 -6.77 33.79
CA GLU A 303 8.77 -6.61 33.15
C GLU A 303 8.80 -7.06 31.70
N LEU A 304 8.00 -6.39 30.87
CA LEU A 304 8.31 -6.21 29.47
C LEU A 304 8.39 -4.71 29.23
N VAL A 305 9.53 -4.26 28.70
CA VAL A 305 9.70 -2.90 28.18
C VAL A 305 8.50 -2.61 27.28
N LYS A 306 7.54 -1.83 27.79
CA LYS A 306 6.34 -1.41 27.05
C LYS A 306 6.83 -0.51 25.93
N VAL A 307 6.98 -1.07 24.73
CA VAL A 307 7.02 -0.30 23.50
C VAL A 307 5.74 0.56 23.50
N PRO A 308 5.81 1.88 23.30
CA PRO A 308 4.64 2.75 23.37
C PRO A 308 3.58 2.29 22.36
N LYS A 309 2.30 2.29 22.76
CA LYS A 309 1.17 1.81 21.92
C LYS A 309 1.10 2.49 20.54
N SER A 310 1.61 3.72 20.42
CA SER A 310 1.64 4.50 19.17
C SER A 310 2.64 3.97 18.13
N SER A 311 3.74 3.32 18.53
CA SER A 311 4.69 2.77 17.55
C SER A 311 4.25 1.42 16.99
N GLN A 312 3.37 0.69 17.68
CA GLN A 312 2.78 -0.56 17.17
C GLN A 312 1.73 -0.32 16.07
N THR A 313 0.93 0.74 16.18
CA THR A 313 -0.06 1.14 15.14
C THR A 313 0.64 1.52 13.84
N ASN A 314 1.72 2.30 13.91
CA ASN A 314 2.48 2.70 12.73
C ASN A 314 3.13 1.49 12.04
N ALA A 315 3.70 0.53 12.79
CA ALA A 315 4.29 -0.67 12.19
C ALA A 315 3.27 -1.52 11.42
N LYS A 316 2.03 -1.64 11.94
CA LYS A 316 0.94 -2.36 11.27
C LYS A 316 0.48 -1.66 9.99
N GLU A 317 0.39 -0.34 9.99
CA GLU A 317 0.04 0.46 8.81
C GLU A 317 1.13 0.42 7.73
N MET A 318 2.40 0.46 8.14
CA MET A 318 3.54 0.29 7.25
C MET A 318 3.57 -1.09 6.61
N LEU A 319 3.27 -2.14 7.39
CA LEU A 319 3.13 -3.50 6.88
C LEU A 319 2.00 -3.62 5.85
N LYS A 320 0.83 -3.04 6.12
CA LYS A 320 -0.29 -3.02 5.16
C LYS A 320 0.10 -2.32 3.86
N THR A 321 0.82 -1.20 3.97
CA THR A 321 1.32 -0.44 2.82
C THR A 321 2.31 -1.27 2.00
N LEU A 322 3.27 -1.95 2.65
CA LEU A 322 4.20 -2.87 2.00
C LEU A 322 3.45 -3.95 1.22
N LEU A 323 2.50 -4.63 1.86
CA LEU A 323 1.72 -5.69 1.21
C LEU A 323 0.93 -5.18 0.00
N ALA A 324 0.33 -3.98 0.10
CA ALA A 324 -0.37 -3.36 -1.02
C ALA A 324 0.58 -2.99 -2.17
N HIS A 325 1.79 -2.50 -1.87
CA HIS A 325 2.81 -2.24 -2.90
C HIS A 325 3.19 -3.52 -3.61
N MET A 326 3.57 -4.55 -2.85
CA MET A 326 3.98 -5.83 -3.42
C MET A 326 2.85 -6.51 -4.19
N SER A 327 1.59 -6.36 -3.79
CA SER A 327 0.45 -6.93 -4.54
C SER A 327 0.28 -6.35 -5.94
N VAL A 328 0.79 -5.14 -6.20
CA VAL A 328 0.82 -4.58 -7.55
C VAL A 328 1.87 -5.31 -8.39
N PHE A 329 3.06 -5.54 -7.82
CA PHE A 329 4.15 -6.22 -8.51
C PHE A 329 3.88 -7.72 -8.74
N SER A 330 3.15 -8.39 -7.84
CA SER A 330 2.80 -9.81 -8.02
C SER A 330 1.81 -10.04 -9.17
N LYS A 331 1.03 -9.03 -9.57
CA LYS A 331 0.12 -9.10 -10.72
C LYS A 331 0.77 -8.77 -12.07
N MET A 332 2.05 -8.40 -12.09
CA MET A 332 2.77 -8.07 -13.33
C MET A 332 3.08 -9.36 -14.11
N LYS A 333 2.72 -9.38 -15.39
CA LYS A 333 2.93 -10.50 -16.32
C LYS A 333 4.40 -10.64 -16.73
N ASN A 334 5.11 -9.51 -16.90
CA ASN A 334 6.52 -9.50 -17.33
C ASN A 334 7.43 -8.80 -16.30
N PRO A 335 7.87 -9.51 -15.24
CA PRO A 335 8.72 -8.92 -14.22
C PRO A 335 10.13 -8.57 -14.73
N ARG A 336 10.62 -9.25 -15.77
CA ARG A 336 11.98 -9.03 -16.33
C ARG A 336 12.14 -7.69 -17.04
N SER A 337 11.05 -7.11 -17.53
CA SER A 337 11.06 -5.79 -18.19
C SER A 337 10.89 -4.62 -17.22
N MET A 338 10.80 -4.88 -15.93
CA MET A 338 10.56 -3.84 -14.93
C MET A 338 11.77 -2.92 -14.78
N TYR A 339 11.50 -1.63 -14.59
CA TYR A 339 12.56 -0.67 -14.28
C TYR A 339 13.22 -1.03 -12.94
N ARG A 340 14.56 -1.10 -12.94
CA ARG A 340 15.36 -1.55 -11.79
C ARG A 340 14.99 -2.97 -11.32
N GLU A 341 14.69 -3.87 -12.27
CA GLU A 341 14.43 -5.29 -11.98
C GLU A 341 15.48 -5.93 -11.06
N PRO A 342 16.80 -5.73 -11.23
CA PRO A 342 17.77 -6.38 -10.34
C PRO A 342 17.63 -5.97 -8.87
N ASP A 343 17.27 -4.70 -8.63
CA ASP A 343 17.03 -4.18 -7.29
C ASP A 343 15.73 -4.76 -6.71
N LEU A 344 14.67 -4.85 -7.53
CA LEU A 344 13.40 -5.47 -7.14
C LEU A 344 13.56 -6.95 -6.84
N ASN A 345 14.27 -7.70 -7.68
CA ASN A 345 14.54 -9.13 -7.52
C ASN A 345 15.30 -9.40 -6.22
N LYS A 346 16.42 -8.67 -6.01
CA LYS A 346 17.19 -8.73 -4.77
C LYS A 346 16.33 -8.43 -3.54
N MET A 347 15.47 -7.43 -3.65
CA MET A 347 14.56 -7.05 -2.57
C MET A 347 13.53 -8.15 -2.28
N TYR A 348 12.91 -8.77 -3.30
CA TYR A 348 12.01 -9.91 -3.08
C TYR A 348 12.72 -11.07 -2.38
N LEU A 349 13.96 -11.39 -2.79
CA LEU A 349 14.77 -12.42 -2.13
C LEU A 349 15.12 -12.05 -0.68
N ASP A 350 15.37 -10.78 -0.38
CA ASP A 350 15.60 -10.35 1.00
C ASP A 350 14.30 -10.40 1.82
N LEU A 351 13.14 -10.06 1.24
CA LEU A 351 11.83 -10.20 1.89
C LEU A 351 11.39 -11.65 2.12
N LEU A 352 11.94 -12.65 1.41
CA LEU A 352 11.74 -14.06 1.77
C LEU A 352 12.30 -14.39 3.16
N THR A 353 13.26 -13.62 3.69
CA THR A 353 13.78 -13.80 5.06
C THR A 353 12.94 -13.08 6.12
N HIS A 354 11.85 -12.42 5.71
CA HIS A 354 11.00 -11.65 6.61
C HIS A 354 10.25 -12.55 7.59
N ARG A 355 10.05 -12.09 8.84
CA ARG A 355 9.42 -12.89 9.91
C ARG A 355 7.92 -13.07 9.74
N ASN A 356 7.26 -12.11 9.09
CA ASN A 356 5.83 -12.16 8.83
C ASN A 356 5.55 -13.04 7.59
N PRO A 357 4.76 -14.13 7.72
CA PRO A 357 4.45 -15.03 6.62
C PRO A 357 3.70 -14.36 5.46
N ASP A 358 2.89 -13.33 5.72
CA ASP A 358 2.16 -12.61 4.66
C ASP A 358 3.12 -11.89 3.70
N VAL A 359 4.21 -11.32 4.24
CA VAL A 359 5.26 -10.64 3.44
C VAL A 359 6.06 -11.66 2.65
N GLN A 360 6.40 -12.81 3.26
CA GLN A 360 7.10 -13.88 2.57
C GLN A 360 6.26 -14.45 1.43
N LYS A 361 4.97 -14.67 1.68
CA LYS A 361 4.02 -15.15 0.68
C LYS A 361 3.94 -14.19 -0.49
N MET A 362 3.80 -12.89 -0.21
CA MET A 362 3.75 -11.88 -1.27
C MET A 362 5.08 -11.74 -2.02
N ALA A 363 6.22 -11.91 -1.34
CA ALA A 363 7.55 -11.94 -1.98
C ALA A 363 7.68 -13.16 -2.90
N LEU A 364 7.21 -14.32 -2.45
CA LEU A 364 7.15 -15.53 -3.27
C LEU A 364 6.19 -15.34 -4.45
N ASP A 365 5.04 -14.70 -4.28
CA ASP A 365 4.11 -14.38 -5.37
C ASP A 365 4.80 -13.53 -6.45
N CYS A 366 5.58 -12.52 -6.03
CA CYS A 366 6.38 -11.70 -6.94
C CYS A 366 7.46 -12.54 -7.66
N LEU A 367 8.14 -13.45 -6.96
CA LEU A 367 9.16 -14.33 -7.56
C LEU A 367 8.56 -15.39 -8.48
N MET A 368 7.36 -15.88 -8.19
CA MET A 368 6.61 -16.82 -9.03
C MET A 368 6.23 -16.19 -10.38
N SER A 369 6.05 -14.86 -10.45
CA SER A 369 5.79 -14.16 -11.72
C SER A 369 6.90 -14.33 -12.75
N TYR A 370 8.14 -14.61 -12.32
CA TYR A 370 9.28 -14.86 -13.22
C TYR A 370 9.23 -16.22 -13.92
N LYS A 371 8.35 -17.12 -13.46
CA LYS A 371 8.12 -18.46 -14.03
C LYS A 371 9.41 -19.26 -14.21
N HIS A 372 10.28 -19.22 -13.20
CA HIS A 372 11.52 -20.00 -13.21
C HIS A 372 11.23 -21.50 -13.25
N LYS A 373 11.91 -22.22 -14.15
CA LYS A 373 11.75 -23.68 -14.32
C LYS A 373 12.03 -24.45 -13.03
N PHE A 374 13.01 -23.97 -12.25
CA PHE A 374 13.40 -24.56 -10.98
C PHE A 374 12.45 -24.26 -9.82
N LEU A 375 11.51 -23.32 -9.95
CA LEU A 375 10.64 -22.87 -8.85
C LEU A 375 9.19 -23.29 -9.02
N VAL A 376 8.66 -23.25 -10.25
CA VAL A 376 7.26 -23.54 -10.57
C VAL A 376 6.81 -24.94 -10.13
N PRO A 377 7.59 -26.03 -10.34
CA PRO A 377 7.18 -27.38 -9.92
C PRO A 377 7.02 -27.51 -8.40
N TYR A 378 7.75 -26.71 -7.62
CA TYR A 378 7.80 -26.79 -6.15
C TYR A 378 6.89 -25.77 -5.48
N ARG A 379 5.97 -25.17 -6.24
CA ARG A 379 5.09 -24.09 -5.80
C ARG A 379 4.38 -24.41 -4.49
N GLU A 380 3.66 -25.53 -4.44
CA GLU A 380 2.87 -25.93 -3.26
C GLU A 380 3.77 -26.15 -2.05
N HIS A 381 4.91 -26.81 -2.22
CA HIS A 381 5.91 -27.00 -1.17
C HIS A 381 6.44 -25.67 -0.64
N MET A 382 6.72 -24.70 -1.52
CA MET A 382 7.22 -23.37 -1.10
C MET A 382 6.19 -22.61 -0.27
N TYR A 383 4.90 -22.64 -0.65
CA TYR A 383 3.85 -22.03 0.17
C TYR A 383 3.61 -22.80 1.47
N GLY A 384 3.69 -24.13 1.43
CA GLY A 384 3.57 -25.00 2.61
C GLY A 384 4.63 -24.72 3.67
N LEU A 385 5.86 -24.38 3.25
CA LEU A 385 6.95 -23.96 4.15
C LEU A 385 6.76 -22.55 4.73
N ILE A 386 6.01 -21.68 4.04
CA ILE A 386 5.72 -20.32 4.51
C ILE A 386 4.54 -20.31 5.49
N ASP A 387 3.53 -21.17 5.32
CA ASP A 387 2.40 -21.21 6.26
C ASP A 387 2.77 -21.93 7.55
N ASP A 388 2.63 -21.23 8.69
CA ASP A 388 2.94 -21.77 10.02
C ASP A 388 2.08 -22.99 10.39
N LYS A 389 0.89 -23.14 9.82
CA LYS A 389 -0.02 -24.26 10.07
C LYS A 389 0.46 -25.55 9.40
N THR A 390 0.88 -25.44 8.14
CA THR A 390 1.36 -26.57 7.33
C THR A 390 2.85 -26.82 7.48
N PHE A 391 3.59 -25.90 8.11
CA PHE A 391 5.04 -25.96 8.19
C PHE A 391 5.58 -27.31 8.69
N LYS A 392 5.03 -27.84 9.79
CA LYS A 392 5.51 -29.11 10.38
C LYS A 392 5.24 -30.31 9.46
N THR A 393 4.08 -30.35 8.81
CA THR A 393 3.72 -31.42 7.87
C THR A 393 4.56 -31.31 6.61
N GLU A 394 4.81 -30.09 6.14
CA GLU A 394 5.60 -29.84 4.94
C GLU A 394 7.05 -30.30 5.11
N LEU A 395 7.69 -30.02 6.26
CA LEU A 395 9.05 -30.51 6.55
C LEU A 395 9.18 -32.04 6.51
N THR A 396 8.09 -32.78 6.73
CA THR A 396 8.11 -34.25 6.65
C THR A 396 7.84 -34.78 5.26
N VAL A 397 7.05 -34.06 4.46
CA VAL A 397 6.66 -34.44 3.09
C VAL A 397 7.74 -34.04 2.09
N PHE A 398 8.29 -32.83 2.22
CA PHE A 398 9.26 -32.28 1.28
C PHE A 398 10.69 -32.64 1.66
N GLN A 399 11.06 -33.91 1.51
CA GLN A 399 12.39 -34.40 1.90
C GLN A 399 13.47 -33.95 0.90
N ILE A 400 14.52 -33.31 1.44
CA ILE A 400 15.61 -32.67 0.68
C ILE A 400 16.96 -33.42 0.77
N ASP A 401 16.93 -34.62 1.31
CA ASP A 401 18.05 -35.53 1.46
C ASP A 401 18.69 -35.92 0.12
N LYS A 402 19.90 -36.47 0.19
CA LYS A 402 20.70 -36.85 -0.98
C LYS A 402 20.07 -37.99 -1.80
N GLU A 403 19.18 -38.77 -1.19
CA GLU A 403 18.55 -39.95 -1.79
C GLU A 403 17.13 -39.65 -2.34
N SER A 404 16.56 -38.50 -2.01
CA SER A 404 15.22 -38.10 -2.47
C SER A 404 15.25 -37.55 -3.90
N GLU A 405 14.45 -38.17 -4.77
CA GLU A 405 14.20 -37.73 -6.15
C GLU A 405 13.18 -36.58 -6.27
N LEU A 406 12.68 -36.05 -5.13
CA LEU A 406 11.69 -34.98 -5.15
C LEU A 406 12.22 -33.72 -5.85
N ILE A 407 13.47 -33.34 -5.59
CA ILE A 407 14.11 -32.19 -6.24
C ILE A 407 15.00 -32.67 -7.37
N GLN A 408 14.72 -32.22 -8.59
CA GLN A 408 15.56 -32.49 -9.76
C GLN A 408 16.94 -31.87 -9.55
N THR A 409 18.01 -32.61 -9.86
CA THR A 409 19.40 -32.18 -9.67
C THR A 409 19.69 -30.84 -10.37
N GLU A 410 19.09 -30.62 -11.54
CA GLU A 410 19.21 -29.37 -12.33
C GLU A 410 18.60 -28.16 -11.62
N HIS A 411 17.53 -28.37 -10.83
CA HIS A 411 16.83 -27.30 -10.13
C HIS A 411 17.43 -26.99 -8.76
N ARG A 412 18.19 -27.93 -8.19
CA ARG A 412 18.60 -27.88 -6.79
C ARG A 412 19.49 -26.68 -6.46
N SER A 413 20.48 -26.38 -7.30
CA SER A 413 21.41 -25.26 -7.08
C SER A 413 20.70 -23.90 -6.99
N GLU A 414 19.64 -23.71 -7.78
CA GLU A 414 18.88 -22.46 -7.84
C GLU A 414 17.71 -22.41 -6.82
N LEU A 415 17.10 -23.56 -6.51
CA LEU A 415 15.98 -23.65 -5.57
C LEU A 415 16.41 -23.56 -4.10
N MET A 416 17.53 -24.21 -3.73
CA MET A 416 17.97 -24.27 -2.34
C MET A 416 18.15 -22.89 -1.69
N PRO A 417 18.71 -21.86 -2.34
CA PRO A 417 18.76 -20.50 -1.80
C PRO A 417 17.39 -19.93 -1.37
N PHE A 418 16.29 -20.30 -2.05
CA PHE A 418 14.94 -19.85 -1.71
C PHE A 418 14.44 -20.56 -0.45
N ILE A 419 14.59 -21.89 -0.41
CA ILE A 419 14.24 -22.73 0.76
C ILE A 419 14.99 -22.23 2.00
N MET A 420 16.30 -22.00 1.87
CA MET A 420 17.15 -21.52 2.95
C MET A 420 16.68 -20.18 3.51
N ARG A 421 16.27 -19.24 2.66
CA ARG A 421 15.71 -17.94 3.09
C ARG A 421 14.41 -18.08 3.88
N ILE A 422 13.51 -18.94 3.41
CA ILE A 422 12.25 -19.23 4.12
C ILE A 422 12.55 -19.89 5.46
N LEU A 423 13.35 -20.96 5.50
CA LEU A 423 13.67 -21.68 6.74
C LEU A 423 14.41 -20.81 7.75
N TYR A 424 15.32 -19.96 7.27
CA TYR A 424 16.05 -19.01 8.11
C TYR A 424 15.10 -18.07 8.86
N SER A 425 14.07 -17.56 8.19
CA SER A 425 13.05 -16.74 8.85
C SER A 425 12.29 -17.50 9.96
N LYS A 426 11.97 -18.78 9.73
CA LYS A 426 11.21 -19.64 10.65
C LYS A 426 12.03 -19.97 11.89
N MET A 427 13.34 -20.08 11.73
CA MET A 427 14.30 -20.25 12.82
C MET A 427 14.39 -18.99 13.71
N LEU A 428 14.28 -17.79 13.10
CA LEU A 428 14.35 -16.49 13.79
C LEU A 428 13.04 -16.07 14.45
N ALA A 429 11.91 -16.64 14.05
CA ALA A 429 10.60 -16.34 14.62
C ALA A 429 10.58 -16.64 16.14
N ARG A 430 10.16 -15.65 16.94
CA ARG A 430 9.93 -15.84 18.38
C ARG A 430 8.52 -16.40 18.57
N THR A 431 8.38 -17.71 18.68
CA THR A 431 7.09 -18.33 18.99
C THR A 431 6.69 -17.96 20.43
N SER A 432 5.49 -17.38 20.61
CA SER A 432 4.94 -17.13 21.94
C SER A 432 4.45 -18.43 22.57
N VAL A 433 4.61 -18.57 23.88
CA VAL A 433 4.19 -19.74 24.68
C VAL A 433 2.71 -20.10 24.47
N ARG A 434 1.86 -19.13 24.09
CA ARG A 434 0.42 -19.34 23.82
C ARG A 434 0.10 -20.18 22.57
N SER A 435 1.04 -20.42 21.66
CA SER A 435 0.77 -21.14 20.41
C SER A 435 1.28 -22.60 20.40
N GLY A 436 1.46 -23.23 21.56
CA GLY A 436 1.64 -24.68 21.68
C GLY A 436 2.98 -25.26 21.19
N GLY A 437 3.99 -24.43 20.92
CA GLY A 437 5.32 -24.91 20.55
C GLY A 437 6.42 -23.96 21.02
N SER A 438 7.43 -24.51 21.70
CA SER A 438 8.60 -23.72 22.09
C SER A 438 9.37 -23.28 20.84
N GLY A 439 9.89 -22.04 20.82
CA GLY A 439 10.76 -21.58 19.73
C GLY A 439 11.99 -22.47 19.53
N GLN A 440 12.42 -23.21 20.55
CA GLN A 440 13.48 -24.22 20.47
C GLN A 440 13.07 -25.44 19.64
N LEU A 441 11.83 -25.94 19.80
CA LEU A 441 11.33 -27.07 19.01
C LEU A 441 11.31 -26.74 17.52
N ARG A 442 10.85 -25.53 17.15
CA ARG A 442 10.83 -25.09 15.75
C ARG A 442 12.24 -24.98 15.16
N ARG A 443 13.21 -24.47 15.93
CA ARG A 443 14.62 -24.45 15.52
C ARG A 443 15.20 -25.85 15.33
N SER A 444 14.92 -26.76 16.26
CA SER A 444 15.35 -28.16 16.16
C SER A 444 14.79 -28.83 14.89
N LEU A 445 13.52 -28.61 14.57
CA LEU A 445 12.89 -29.14 13.35
C LEU A 445 13.55 -28.58 12.08
N VAL A 446 13.79 -27.27 12.02
CA VAL A 446 14.50 -26.63 10.91
C VAL A 446 15.91 -27.21 10.75
N LEU A 447 16.68 -27.32 11.84
CA LEU A 447 18.05 -27.85 11.78
C LEU A 447 18.07 -29.33 11.39
N ARG A 448 17.11 -30.14 11.87
CA ARG A 448 16.97 -31.55 11.46
C ARG A 448 16.66 -31.67 9.98
N PHE A 449 15.79 -30.80 9.46
CA PHE A 449 15.50 -30.75 8.03
C PHE A 449 16.74 -30.38 7.21
N LEU A 450 17.48 -29.36 7.67
CA LEU A 450 18.72 -28.91 7.02
C LEU A 450 19.84 -29.96 7.08
N ALA A 451 19.81 -30.91 8.01
CA ALA A 451 20.79 -31.99 8.07
C ALA A 451 20.77 -32.88 6.80
N GLY A 452 19.68 -32.87 6.02
CA GLY A 452 19.61 -33.54 4.72
C GLY A 452 20.31 -32.80 3.57
N CYS A 453 20.72 -31.54 3.75
CA CYS A 453 21.36 -30.74 2.71
C CYS A 453 22.79 -31.20 2.37
N HIS A 454 23.28 -30.83 1.19
CA HIS A 454 24.70 -30.96 0.86
C HIS A 454 25.55 -29.97 1.67
N GLU A 455 26.83 -30.29 1.88
CA GLU A 455 27.78 -29.44 2.62
C GLU A 455 27.88 -28.02 2.02
N ASN A 456 27.91 -27.92 0.69
CA ASN A 456 27.95 -26.65 -0.01
C ASN A 456 26.70 -25.80 0.26
N GLU A 457 25.52 -26.41 0.36
CA GLU A 457 24.25 -25.72 0.64
C GLU A 457 24.19 -25.26 2.10
N MET A 458 24.69 -26.08 3.02
CA MET A 458 24.80 -25.74 4.43
C MET A 458 25.71 -24.53 4.64
N LEU A 459 26.82 -24.44 3.91
CA LEU A 459 27.71 -23.28 3.96
C LEU A 459 26.98 -21.99 3.62
N HIS A 460 26.16 -21.98 2.56
CA HIS A 460 25.35 -20.81 2.18
C HIS A 460 24.36 -20.41 3.30
N PHE A 461 23.76 -21.39 4.00
CA PHE A 461 22.89 -21.10 5.15
C PHE A 461 23.65 -20.46 6.31
N VAL A 462 24.86 -20.94 6.60
CA VAL A 462 25.73 -20.35 7.63
C VAL A 462 26.16 -18.94 7.21
N GLU A 463 26.56 -18.72 5.96
CA GLU A 463 26.89 -17.39 5.43
C GLU A 463 25.73 -16.40 5.60
N MET A 464 24.49 -16.84 5.38
CA MET A 464 23.31 -16.02 5.65
C MET A 464 23.18 -15.63 7.13
N ALA A 465 23.45 -16.58 8.04
CA ALA A 465 23.45 -16.30 9.48
C ALA A 465 24.55 -15.30 9.89
N PHE A 466 25.69 -15.32 9.20
CA PHE A 466 26.83 -14.45 9.46
C PHE A 466 26.96 -13.26 8.51
N LYS A 467 25.95 -12.96 7.68
CA LYS A 467 25.97 -11.89 6.65
C LYS A 467 26.43 -10.52 7.20
N ILE A 468 26.05 -10.19 8.44
CA ILE A 468 26.46 -8.94 9.11
C ILE A 468 27.95 -8.96 9.45
N TYR A 469 28.45 -10.12 9.85
CA TYR A 469 29.84 -10.33 10.24
C TYR A 469 30.74 -10.67 9.05
N ALA A 470 30.19 -10.88 7.86
CA ALA A 470 30.93 -11.24 6.66
C ALA A 470 32.10 -10.27 6.36
N LYS A 471 31.89 -8.96 6.61
CA LYS A 471 32.94 -7.93 6.48
C LYS A 471 34.11 -8.10 7.45
N TYR A 472 33.89 -8.77 8.58
CA TYR A 472 34.88 -9.03 9.63
C TYR A 472 35.45 -10.45 9.57
N LEU A 473 34.87 -11.33 8.75
CA LEU A 473 35.17 -12.76 8.75
C LEU A 473 36.21 -13.21 7.71
N ASN A 474 36.76 -12.33 6.85
CA ASN A 474 37.92 -12.55 5.96
C ASN A 474 38.18 -14.03 5.51
N GLY A 475 37.17 -14.76 5.04
CA GLY A 475 37.31 -16.16 4.59
C GLY A 475 37.46 -17.23 5.68
N MET A 476 37.44 -16.89 6.97
CA MET A 476 37.56 -17.82 8.11
C MET A 476 36.33 -18.72 8.31
N LEU A 477 35.18 -18.39 7.69
CA LEU A 477 33.95 -19.19 7.79
C LEU A 477 34.16 -20.61 7.28
N LEU A 478 34.70 -20.77 6.06
CA LEU A 478 35.05 -22.06 5.46
C LEU A 478 36.02 -22.88 6.33
N TYR A 479 37.05 -22.24 6.88
CA TYR A 479 38.05 -22.90 7.72
C TYR A 479 37.46 -23.46 9.03
N ASN A 480 36.48 -22.76 9.60
CA ASN A 480 35.87 -23.14 10.88
C ASN A 480 34.67 -24.08 10.71
N THR A 481 33.93 -24.02 9.61
CA THR A 481 32.76 -24.90 9.37
C THR A 481 33.14 -26.29 8.89
N CYS A 482 34.23 -26.43 8.12
CA CYS A 482 34.69 -27.75 7.63
C CYS A 482 35.33 -28.61 8.74
N ASN A 483 35.81 -28.00 9.82
CA ASN A 483 36.55 -28.68 10.90
C ASN A 483 35.73 -28.96 12.17
N VAL A 484 34.40 -28.80 12.14
CA VAL A 484 33.57 -29.05 13.33
C VAL A 484 33.53 -30.54 13.69
N GLY A 485 33.63 -31.44 12.69
CA GLY A 485 33.69 -32.89 12.92
C GLY A 485 34.99 -33.36 13.60
N GLU A 486 36.13 -32.74 13.28
CA GLU A 486 37.42 -33.11 13.89
C GLU A 486 37.64 -32.51 15.27
N ARG A 487 36.95 -31.41 15.61
CA ARG A 487 37.10 -30.72 16.91
C ARG A 487 36.16 -31.21 18.02
N LEU A 488 35.23 -32.12 17.72
CA LEU A 488 34.31 -32.71 18.70
C LEU A 488 34.78 -34.07 19.25
N VAL A 489 36.02 -34.49 18.94
CA VAL A 489 36.64 -35.74 19.42
C VAL A 489 37.73 -35.47 20.49
N LEU A 490 37.70 -34.30 21.13
CA LEU A 490 38.47 -34.00 22.35
C LEU A 490 37.50 -33.59 23.45
#